data_AF-A0A1I1WIP6-F1
#
_entry.id   AF-A0A1I1WIP6-F1
#
_cell.length_a   1.000
_cell.length_b   1.000
_cell.length_c   1.000
_cell.angle_alpha   90.00
_cell.angle_beta   90.00
_cell.angle_gamma   90.00
#
_symmetry.space_group_name_H-M   'P 1'
#
loop_
_entity.id
_entity.type
_entity.pdbx_description
1 polymer ?
#
loop_
_entity_poly.entity_id
_entity_poly.type
_entity_poly.pdbx_seq_one_letter_code
_entity_poly.pdbx_strand_id
1 'polypeptide(L)'
;MTSSPSTQAAADPVARLDRLEAYLLDDPDNETLLAEAFSSALRCAAWTRAESHLRHAQVLWPESLAWALRGAEYLLARGEMQRASESLAGLQTLPNQPPAFTDAVLHNLAFIDFQEGRHAACVARLARRMDASHASDTLDAMDVLWLRALHHAGEPERATRWAAQREQRSALNGRAAGVASLAALDAGQSAEAVRWSLQNLAGDPSMPTTEALVTQSSLALAKADAAKARNFALVALDRQPSDGRARSALAFAELLDGNLEESAAQFDRALHAMPGHIGTWHGLGWAQLMMNDLEGAQASFGKALELDRNFAESHGGLAVVFAMERNAPAAQLHIDRAMRLDGANLSGRFAQSLLQGETAPAQFSRLAERLLAGKTAPDGSSLLTVVMNALRSSR
;
A
#
# COMPACT_ATOMS: atom_id res chain seq x y z
N MET A 1 -21.31 13.54 -39.45
CA MET A 1 -19.90 13.93 -39.60
C MET A 1 -19.62 15.06 -38.63
N THR A 2 -19.12 14.73 -37.43
CA THR A 2 -18.51 15.68 -36.50
C THR A 2 -17.47 14.89 -35.72
N SER A 3 -16.24 14.97 -36.19
CA SER A 3 -15.04 14.38 -35.60
C SER A 3 -14.82 14.96 -34.20
N SER A 4 -14.74 14.07 -33.21
CA SER A 4 -14.30 14.34 -31.85
C SER A 4 -12.86 14.90 -31.87
N PRO A 5 -12.51 15.85 -30.99
CA PRO A 5 -11.15 16.32 -30.88
C PRO A 5 -10.29 15.20 -30.30
N SER A 6 -9.26 14.86 -31.07
CA SER A 6 -8.20 13.92 -30.76
C SER A 6 -7.63 14.14 -29.36
N THR A 7 -7.65 13.07 -28.57
CA THR A 7 -6.66 12.73 -27.56
C THR A 7 -5.28 13.23 -28.00
N GLN A 8 -4.67 14.17 -27.26
CA GLN A 8 -3.24 14.40 -27.33
C GLN A 8 -2.55 13.07 -27.00
N ALA A 9 -2.10 12.36 -28.04
CA ALA A 9 -1.23 11.22 -27.88
C ALA A 9 0.00 11.67 -27.10
N ALA A 10 0.25 11.06 -25.94
CA ALA A 10 1.48 11.26 -25.20
C ALA A 10 2.65 11.03 -26.16
N ALA A 11 3.51 12.05 -26.33
CA ALA A 11 4.65 11.95 -27.24
C ALA A 11 5.52 10.75 -26.84
N ASP A 12 5.92 9.95 -27.83
CA ASP A 12 6.81 8.79 -27.65
C ASP A 12 8.06 9.20 -26.83
N PRO A 13 8.29 8.59 -25.65
CA PRO A 13 9.43 8.92 -24.79
C PRO A 13 10.79 8.79 -25.49
N VAL A 14 10.93 7.82 -26.40
CA VAL A 14 12.16 7.61 -27.17
C VAL A 14 12.35 8.72 -28.19
N ALA A 15 11.30 9.10 -28.92
CA ALA A 15 11.34 10.21 -29.86
C ALA A 15 11.65 11.57 -29.19
N ARG A 16 11.25 11.75 -27.92
CA ARG A 16 11.69 12.91 -27.13
C ARG A 16 13.19 12.86 -26.85
N LEU A 17 13.72 11.71 -26.43
CA LEU A 17 15.14 11.54 -26.17
C LEU A 17 15.97 11.78 -27.45
N ASP A 18 15.55 11.22 -28.59
CA ASP A 18 16.23 11.41 -29.88
C ASP A 18 16.32 12.89 -30.27
N ARG A 19 15.26 13.68 -30.02
CA ARG A 19 15.29 15.13 -30.26
C ARG A 19 16.25 15.87 -29.33
N LEU A 20 16.28 15.52 -28.05
CA LEU A 20 17.22 16.13 -27.10
C LEU A 20 18.67 15.85 -27.51
N GLU A 21 18.95 14.62 -27.95
CA GLU A 21 20.30 14.24 -28.41
C GLU A 21 20.67 14.88 -29.75
N ALA A 22 19.70 15.11 -30.64
CA ALA A 22 19.96 15.86 -31.86
C ALA A 22 20.41 17.30 -31.55
N TYR A 23 19.79 17.97 -30.57
CA TYR A 23 20.24 19.30 -30.14
C TYR A 23 21.64 19.27 -29.48
N LEU A 24 22.01 18.17 -28.80
CA LEU A 24 23.36 18.00 -28.23
C LEU A 24 24.44 17.81 -29.30
N LEU A 25 24.10 17.42 -30.53
CA LEU A 25 25.08 17.39 -31.62
C LEU A 25 25.52 18.81 -32.01
N ASP A 26 24.60 19.78 -31.93
CA ASP A 26 24.87 21.17 -32.25
C ASP A 26 25.49 21.93 -31.05
N ASP A 27 25.12 21.56 -29.81
CA ASP A 27 25.60 22.18 -28.57
C ASP A 27 25.94 21.12 -27.50
N PRO A 28 27.08 20.40 -27.67
CA PRO A 28 27.43 19.25 -26.82
C PRO A 28 27.77 19.60 -25.38
N ASP A 29 28.09 20.86 -25.10
CA ASP A 29 28.55 21.31 -23.79
C ASP A 29 27.41 21.98 -22.98
N ASN A 30 26.17 21.91 -23.48
CA ASN A 30 25.00 22.46 -22.82
C ASN A 30 24.56 21.58 -21.63
N GLU A 31 24.93 22.00 -20.41
CA GLU A 31 24.66 21.22 -19.19
C GLU A 31 23.17 20.90 -18.98
N THR A 32 22.30 21.88 -19.22
CA THR A 32 20.85 21.73 -19.03
C THR A 32 20.30 20.68 -19.99
N LEU A 33 20.65 20.78 -21.26
CA LEU A 33 20.20 19.85 -22.30
C LEU A 33 20.75 18.44 -22.05
N LEU A 34 22.01 18.34 -21.62
CA LEU A 34 22.65 17.06 -21.29
C LEU A 34 21.98 16.40 -20.08
N ALA A 35 21.63 17.18 -19.06
CA ALA A 35 20.89 16.69 -17.89
C ALA A 35 19.47 16.22 -18.25
N GLU A 36 18.78 16.91 -19.16
CA GLU A 36 17.48 16.50 -19.67
C GLU A 36 17.56 15.20 -20.51
N ALA A 37 18.55 15.11 -21.40
CA ALA A 37 18.81 13.92 -22.21
C ALA A 37 19.14 12.72 -21.32
N PHE A 38 20.03 12.89 -20.34
CA PHE A 38 20.34 11.86 -19.34
C PHE A 38 19.07 11.37 -18.61
N SER A 39 18.26 12.30 -18.09
CA SER A 39 17.02 11.96 -17.37
C SER A 39 16.01 11.25 -18.28
N SER A 40 15.94 11.64 -19.56
CA SER A 40 15.08 10.99 -20.55
C SER A 40 15.58 9.60 -20.94
N ALA A 41 16.90 9.41 -21.03
CA ALA A 41 17.52 8.11 -21.26
C ALA A 41 17.24 7.14 -20.12
N LEU A 42 17.31 7.58 -18.86
CA LEU A 42 16.92 6.77 -17.69
C LEU A 42 15.45 6.35 -17.77
N ARG A 43 14.53 7.26 -18.07
CA ARG A 43 13.09 6.94 -18.21
C ARG A 43 12.79 5.93 -19.31
N CYS A 44 13.59 5.94 -20.38
CA CYS A 44 13.46 5.00 -21.49
C CYS A 44 14.23 3.68 -21.27
N ALA A 45 14.87 3.49 -20.11
CA ALA A 45 15.80 2.38 -19.85
C ALA A 45 16.93 2.28 -20.90
N ALA A 46 17.32 3.40 -21.51
CA ALA A 46 18.37 3.47 -22.51
C ALA A 46 19.75 3.61 -21.83
N TRP A 47 20.19 2.53 -21.17
CA TRP A 47 21.33 2.54 -20.25
C TRP A 47 22.65 3.00 -20.87
N THR A 48 22.91 2.60 -22.10
CA THR A 48 24.13 2.97 -22.84
C THR A 48 24.15 4.45 -23.19
N ARG A 49 23.00 5.02 -23.58
CA ARG A 49 22.84 6.46 -23.86
C ARG A 49 23.01 7.27 -22.58
N ALA A 50 22.35 6.87 -21.49
CA ALA A 50 22.50 7.51 -20.18
C ALA A 50 23.95 7.48 -19.68
N GLU A 51 24.65 6.35 -19.83
CA GLU A 51 26.07 6.24 -19.48
C GLU A 51 26.96 7.15 -20.33
N SER A 52 26.68 7.25 -21.64
CA SER A 52 27.40 8.17 -22.53
C SER A 52 27.26 9.63 -22.08
N HIS A 53 26.03 10.07 -21.79
CA HIS A 53 25.78 11.43 -21.29
C HIS A 53 26.48 11.69 -19.95
N LEU A 54 26.45 10.72 -19.03
CA LEU A 54 27.13 10.81 -17.75
C LEU A 54 28.66 10.92 -17.91
N ARG A 55 29.26 10.10 -18.76
CA ARG A 55 30.71 10.15 -19.04
C ARG A 55 31.12 11.46 -19.69
N HIS A 56 30.32 11.96 -20.64
CA HIS A 56 30.56 13.26 -21.29
C HIS A 56 30.53 14.39 -20.25
N ALA A 57 29.51 14.41 -19.40
CA ALA A 57 29.40 15.39 -18.32
C ALA A 57 30.56 15.32 -17.33
N GLN A 58 31.07 14.13 -17.00
CA GLN A 58 32.22 13.95 -16.10
C GLN A 58 33.53 14.49 -16.68
N VAL A 59 33.67 14.52 -18.02
CA VAL A 59 34.81 15.15 -18.69
C VAL A 59 34.71 16.67 -18.64
N LEU A 60 33.51 17.22 -18.87
CA LEU A 60 33.29 18.67 -18.88
C LEU A 60 33.29 19.28 -17.47
N TRP A 61 32.69 18.59 -16.50
CA TRP A 61 32.49 19.07 -15.14
C TRP A 61 32.87 18.00 -14.09
N PRO A 62 34.17 17.65 -13.97
CA PRO A 62 34.62 16.58 -13.09
C PRO A 62 34.34 16.82 -11.60
N GLU A 63 34.20 18.08 -11.18
CA GLU A 63 33.92 18.47 -9.79
C GLU A 63 32.42 18.78 -9.55
N SER A 64 31.55 18.58 -10.54
CA SER A 64 30.12 18.87 -10.39
C SER A 64 29.45 17.86 -9.46
N LEU A 65 29.06 18.34 -8.28
CA LEU A 65 28.25 17.59 -7.33
C LEU A 65 26.95 17.09 -7.98
N ALA A 66 26.31 17.91 -8.81
CA ALA A 66 25.06 17.56 -9.47
C ALA A 66 25.22 16.36 -10.42
N TRP A 67 26.34 16.27 -11.14
CA TRP A 67 26.65 15.12 -12.00
C TRP A 67 27.14 13.91 -11.22
N ALA A 68 27.83 14.11 -10.10
CA ALA A 68 28.19 13.02 -9.20
C ALA A 68 26.93 12.35 -8.59
N LEU A 69 25.94 13.14 -8.18
CA LEU A 69 24.63 12.64 -7.72
C LEU A 69 23.89 11.89 -8.83
N ARG A 70 23.84 12.42 -10.06
CA ARG A 70 23.27 11.71 -11.21
C ARG A 70 23.96 10.38 -11.49
N GLY A 71 25.27 10.28 -11.22
CA GLY A 71 25.98 9.00 -11.28
C GLY A 71 25.45 7.98 -10.28
N ALA A 72 25.13 8.40 -9.05
CA ALA A 72 24.46 7.52 -8.09
C ALA A 72 23.02 7.18 -8.51
N GLU A 73 22.27 8.13 -9.07
CA GLU A 73 20.91 7.91 -9.59
C GLU A 73 20.90 6.91 -10.75
N TYR A 74 21.91 6.94 -11.62
CA TYR A 74 22.10 5.95 -12.68
C TYR A 74 22.28 4.53 -12.10
N LEU A 75 23.08 4.38 -11.05
CA LEU A 75 23.28 3.09 -10.38
C LEU A 75 21.97 2.60 -9.74
N LEU A 76 21.22 3.50 -9.08
CA LEU A 76 19.90 3.19 -8.52
C LEU A 76 18.91 2.73 -9.59
N ALA A 77 18.84 3.44 -10.72
CA ALA A 77 17.95 3.10 -11.83
C ALA A 77 18.25 1.72 -12.44
N ARG A 78 19.51 1.26 -12.35
CA ARG A 78 19.94 -0.08 -12.77
C ARG A 78 19.78 -1.16 -11.71
N GLY A 79 19.30 -0.81 -10.50
CA GLY A 79 19.18 -1.74 -9.39
C GLY A 79 20.50 -2.07 -8.68
N GLU A 80 21.57 -1.31 -8.94
CA GLU A 80 22.90 -1.55 -8.35
C GLU A 80 23.03 -0.89 -6.98
N MET A 81 22.18 -1.32 -6.03
CA MET A 81 21.97 -0.68 -4.72
C MET A 81 23.26 -0.52 -3.92
N GLN A 82 24.10 -1.55 -3.88
CA GLN A 82 25.36 -1.51 -3.12
C GLN A 82 26.32 -0.44 -3.66
N ARG A 83 26.52 -0.39 -4.98
CA ARG A 83 27.39 0.60 -5.62
C ARG A 83 26.83 2.02 -5.48
N ALA A 84 25.51 2.17 -5.59
CA ALA A 84 24.84 3.44 -5.34
C ALA A 84 25.05 3.92 -3.90
N SER A 85 24.91 3.02 -2.92
CA SER A 85 25.12 3.29 -1.50
C SER A 85 26.54 3.77 -1.22
N GLU A 86 27.54 3.07 -1.74
CA GLU A 86 28.96 3.44 -1.61
C GLU A 86 29.26 4.82 -2.23
N SER A 87 28.73 5.06 -3.43
CA SER A 87 28.86 6.36 -4.12
C SER A 87 28.24 7.50 -3.29
N LEU A 88 27.00 7.33 -2.83
CA LEU A 88 26.27 8.32 -2.03
C LEU A 88 26.92 8.55 -0.65
N ALA A 89 27.47 7.51 -0.02
CA ALA A 89 28.21 7.65 1.23
C ALA A 89 29.48 8.49 1.03
N GLY A 90 30.19 8.29 -0.08
CA GLY A 90 31.31 9.16 -0.47
C GLY A 90 30.87 10.61 -0.64
N LEU A 91 29.79 10.85 -1.39
CA LEU A 91 29.24 12.19 -1.58
C LEU A 91 28.83 12.86 -0.28
N GLN A 92 28.24 12.11 0.66
CA GLN A 92 27.79 12.64 1.95
C GLN A 92 28.94 13.23 2.78
N THR A 93 30.17 12.75 2.61
CA THR A 93 31.34 13.23 3.38
C THR A 93 31.97 14.52 2.86
N LEU A 94 31.56 14.99 1.67
CA LEU A 94 32.14 16.19 1.06
C LEU A 94 31.82 17.45 1.89
N PRO A 95 32.78 18.35 2.13
CA PRO A 95 32.52 19.58 2.88
C PRO A 95 31.69 20.59 2.06
N ASN A 96 31.03 21.52 2.74
CA ASN A 96 30.34 22.69 2.15
C ASN A 96 29.28 22.37 1.09
N GLN A 97 28.53 21.28 1.26
CA GLN A 97 27.44 20.91 0.37
C GLN A 97 26.26 21.89 0.46
N PRO A 98 25.63 22.25 -0.68
CA PRO A 98 24.35 22.95 -0.66
C PRO A 98 23.27 22.15 0.10
N PRO A 99 22.33 22.79 0.82
CA PRO A 99 21.26 22.09 1.54
C PRO A 99 20.43 21.16 0.65
N ALA A 100 20.06 21.60 -0.56
CA ALA A 100 19.28 20.80 -1.49
C ALA A 100 20.02 19.53 -1.95
N PHE A 101 21.35 19.62 -2.12
CA PHE A 101 22.18 18.45 -2.44
C PHE A 101 22.23 17.47 -1.27
N THR A 102 22.40 18.00 -0.06
CA THR A 102 22.41 17.20 1.17
C THR A 102 21.09 16.44 1.35
N ASP A 103 19.96 17.09 1.13
CA ASP A 103 18.63 16.48 1.20
C ASP A 103 18.43 15.40 0.11
N ALA A 104 18.95 15.62 -1.11
CA ALA A 104 18.87 14.63 -2.19
C ALA A 104 19.72 13.38 -1.90
N VAL A 105 20.95 13.55 -1.39
CA VAL A 105 21.80 12.42 -0.95
C VAL A 105 21.14 11.66 0.20
N LEU A 106 20.60 12.39 1.18
CA LEU A 106 19.88 11.82 2.33
C LEU A 106 18.66 11.00 1.88
N HIS A 107 17.84 11.57 0.99
CA HIS A 107 16.70 10.90 0.39
C HIS A 107 17.11 9.61 -0.32
N ASN A 108 18.15 9.65 -1.17
CA ASN A 108 18.57 8.49 -1.95
C ASN A 108 19.14 7.36 -1.07
N LEU A 109 19.91 7.69 -0.03
CA LEU A 109 20.35 6.70 0.96
C LEU A 109 19.18 6.09 1.74
N ALA A 110 18.21 6.93 2.14
CA ALA A 110 17.00 6.44 2.80
C ALA A 110 16.14 5.58 1.87
N PHE A 111 16.10 5.90 0.58
CA PHE A 111 15.38 5.13 -0.43
C PHE A 111 16.01 3.74 -0.60
N ILE A 112 17.34 3.63 -0.57
CA ILE A 112 18.05 2.33 -0.55
C ILE A 112 17.64 1.54 0.69
N ASP A 113 17.69 2.15 1.88
CA ASP A 113 17.27 1.48 3.13
C ASP A 113 15.81 0.97 3.01
N PHE A 114 14.92 1.74 2.37
CA PHE A 114 13.53 1.35 2.15
C PHE A 114 13.39 0.18 1.16
N GLN A 115 14.08 0.22 0.02
CA GLN A 115 14.03 -0.83 -1.02
C GLN A 115 14.57 -2.17 -0.51
N GLU A 116 15.54 -2.14 0.40
CA GLU A 116 16.09 -3.35 1.04
C GLU A 116 15.23 -3.86 2.21
N GLY A 117 14.06 -3.27 2.47
CA GLY A 117 13.19 -3.64 3.59
C GLY A 117 13.69 -3.18 4.96
N ARG A 118 14.77 -2.39 5.03
CA ARG A 118 15.34 -1.83 6.27
C ARG A 118 14.55 -0.58 6.71
N HIS A 119 13.23 -0.71 6.86
CA HIS A 119 12.31 0.41 7.11
C HIS A 119 12.67 1.21 8.38
N ALA A 120 13.04 0.54 9.48
CA ALA A 120 13.48 1.23 10.70
C ALA A 120 14.77 2.04 10.49
N ALA A 121 15.70 1.56 9.66
CA ALA A 121 16.92 2.30 9.32
C ALA A 121 16.60 3.52 8.44
N CYS A 122 15.68 3.37 7.49
CA CYS A 122 15.15 4.48 6.69
C CYS A 122 14.55 5.57 7.59
N VAL A 123 13.71 5.19 8.57
CA VAL A 123 13.15 6.11 9.57
C VAL A 123 14.27 6.79 10.37
N ALA A 124 15.21 6.02 10.93
CA ALA A 124 16.30 6.58 11.72
C ALA A 124 17.15 7.59 10.92
N ARG A 125 17.39 7.32 9.64
CA ARG A 125 18.16 8.20 8.75
C ARG A 125 17.44 9.52 8.49
N LEU A 126 16.13 9.48 8.25
CA LEU A 126 15.33 10.65 7.92
C LEU A 126 14.91 11.46 9.16
N ALA A 127 14.81 10.83 10.34
CA ALA A 127 14.22 11.42 11.54
C ALA A 127 14.76 12.82 11.89
N ARG A 128 16.09 13.01 11.84
CA ARG A 128 16.71 14.31 12.17
C ARG A 128 16.20 15.44 11.27
N ARG A 129 15.99 15.17 9.97
CA ARG A 129 15.52 16.15 9.00
C ARG A 129 14.00 16.30 9.05
N MET A 130 13.27 15.20 9.25
CA MET A 130 11.81 15.14 9.13
C MET A 130 11.06 15.52 10.41
N ASP A 131 11.62 15.27 11.59
CA ASP A 131 11.04 15.68 12.88
C ASP A 131 11.37 17.13 13.25
N ALA A 132 12.27 17.79 12.49
CA ALA A 132 12.62 19.17 12.74
C ALA A 132 11.38 20.07 12.55
N SER A 133 11.04 20.85 13.58
CA SER A 133 9.82 21.66 13.64
C SER A 133 9.69 22.74 12.55
N HIS A 134 10.73 22.96 11.74
CA HIS A 134 10.81 23.96 10.67
C HIS A 134 11.04 23.34 9.27
N ALA A 135 10.68 22.08 9.06
CA ALA A 135 10.77 21.42 7.77
C ALA A 135 9.72 21.95 6.75
N SER A 136 9.68 23.27 6.50
CA SER A 136 8.81 23.86 5.46
C SER A 136 9.30 23.53 4.04
N ASP A 137 10.61 23.32 3.89
CA ASP A 137 11.29 23.20 2.59
C ASP A 137 11.88 21.80 2.42
N THR A 138 11.08 20.75 2.62
CA THR A 138 11.51 19.38 2.30
C THR A 138 11.14 19.03 0.86
N LEU A 139 11.90 18.13 0.27
CA LEU A 139 11.56 17.54 -1.02
C LEU A 139 10.25 16.74 -0.89
N ASP A 140 9.29 16.96 -1.79
CA ASP A 140 8.02 16.20 -1.83
C ASP A 140 8.22 14.69 -1.84
N ALA A 141 9.28 14.22 -2.51
CA ALA A 141 9.66 12.81 -2.56
C ALA A 141 10.09 12.29 -1.17
N MET A 142 10.74 13.12 -0.36
CA MET A 142 11.15 12.79 1.00
C MET A 142 9.96 12.70 1.94
N ASP A 143 8.94 13.56 1.79
CA ASP A 143 7.68 13.46 2.54
C ASP A 143 6.96 12.13 2.28
N VAL A 144 6.88 11.73 1.01
CA VAL A 144 6.30 10.44 0.59
C VAL A 144 7.09 9.26 1.16
N LEU A 145 8.43 9.27 1.01
CA LEU A 145 9.29 8.21 1.52
C LEU A 145 9.22 8.09 3.05
N TRP A 146 9.18 9.23 3.75
CA TRP A 146 9.06 9.28 5.20
C TRP A 146 7.78 8.62 5.71
N LEU A 147 6.63 8.97 5.12
CA LEU A 147 5.34 8.39 5.50
C LEU A 147 5.29 6.89 5.21
N ARG A 148 5.83 6.45 4.06
CA ARG A 148 5.94 5.01 3.74
C ARG A 148 6.83 4.29 4.74
N ALA A 149 8.00 4.85 5.05
CA ALA A 149 8.94 4.25 5.98
C ALA A 149 8.33 4.11 7.38
N LEU A 150 7.64 5.13 7.89
CA LEU A 150 6.92 5.06 9.16
C LEU A 150 5.81 3.99 9.15
N HIS A 151 5.01 3.95 8.08
CA HIS A 151 3.93 2.98 7.95
C HIS A 151 4.46 1.54 7.92
N HIS A 152 5.47 1.26 7.10
CA HIS A 152 6.11 -0.06 7.01
C HIS A 152 6.94 -0.43 8.25
N ALA A 153 7.42 0.55 9.02
CA ALA A 153 8.08 0.31 10.31
C ALA A 153 7.09 0.03 11.46
N GLY A 154 5.78 0.02 11.19
CA GLY A 154 4.75 -0.21 12.21
C GLY A 154 4.50 1.01 13.11
N GLU A 155 4.75 2.23 12.61
CA GLU A 155 4.51 3.50 13.31
C GLU A 155 3.39 4.36 12.65
N PRO A 156 2.19 3.82 12.35
CA PRO A 156 1.15 4.56 11.64
C PRO A 156 0.69 5.80 12.43
N GLU A 157 0.64 5.78 13.76
CA GLU A 157 0.25 6.95 14.58
C GLU A 157 1.29 8.08 14.54
N ARG A 158 2.56 7.77 14.31
CA ARG A 158 3.58 8.80 14.08
C ARG A 158 3.44 9.38 12.68
N ALA A 159 3.17 8.54 11.68
CA ALA A 159 2.92 8.98 10.31
C ALA A 159 1.74 9.95 10.25
N THR A 160 0.62 9.62 10.90
CA THR A 160 -0.57 10.49 10.88
C THR A 160 -0.40 11.76 11.69
N ARG A 161 0.26 11.71 12.86
CA ARG A 161 0.60 12.94 13.61
C ARG A 161 1.48 13.88 12.79
N TRP A 162 2.46 13.33 12.08
CA TRP A 162 3.35 14.12 11.22
C TRP A 162 2.58 14.72 10.03
N ALA A 163 1.73 13.94 9.36
CA ALA A 163 0.89 14.43 8.26
C ALA A 163 -0.09 15.52 8.71
N ALA A 164 -0.71 15.36 9.88
CA ALA A 164 -1.60 16.37 10.46
C ALA A 164 -0.88 17.70 10.76
N GLN A 165 0.36 17.65 11.26
CA GLN A 165 1.16 18.87 11.47
C GLN A 165 1.49 19.57 10.14
N ARG A 166 1.79 18.82 9.08
CA ARG A 166 2.02 19.34 7.73
C ARG A 166 0.76 19.97 7.15
N GLU A 167 -0.39 19.31 7.30
CA GLU A 167 -1.68 19.79 6.85
C GLU A 167 -2.07 21.12 7.55
N GLN A 168 -1.87 21.22 8.87
CA GLN A 168 -2.12 22.47 9.62
C GLN A 168 -1.31 23.67 9.11
N ARG A 169 -0.17 23.40 8.47
CA ARG A 169 0.72 24.40 7.88
C ARG A 169 0.50 24.57 6.37
N SER A 170 -0.53 23.93 5.81
CA SER A 170 -0.79 23.90 4.36
C SER A 170 0.37 23.36 3.52
N ALA A 171 1.19 22.48 4.11
CA ALA A 171 2.40 21.91 3.50
C ALA A 171 2.25 20.42 3.14
N LEU A 172 1.10 19.79 3.42
CA LEU A 172 0.85 18.40 3.05
C LEU A 172 0.43 18.34 1.57
N ASN A 173 1.37 18.00 0.68
CA ASN A 173 1.07 17.82 -0.74
C ASN A 173 0.15 16.61 -0.97
N GLY A 174 -0.53 16.57 -2.13
CA GLY A 174 -1.51 15.53 -2.44
C GLY A 174 -0.94 14.10 -2.44
N ARG A 175 0.31 13.90 -2.87
CA ARG A 175 0.95 12.57 -2.88
C ARG A 175 1.24 12.08 -1.46
N ALA A 176 1.79 12.94 -0.61
CA ALA A 176 2.01 12.65 0.81
C ALA A 176 0.68 12.39 1.54
N ALA A 177 -0.36 13.19 1.26
CA ALA A 177 -1.71 12.94 1.77
C ALA A 177 -2.21 11.53 1.39
N GLY A 178 -2.00 11.11 0.14
CA GLY A 178 -2.37 9.78 -0.31
C GLY A 178 -1.72 8.65 0.49
N VAL A 179 -0.41 8.74 0.77
CA VAL A 179 0.29 7.78 1.63
C VAL A 179 -0.22 7.85 3.08
N ALA A 180 -0.37 9.06 3.62
CA ALA A 180 -0.86 9.27 4.98
C ALA A 180 -2.27 8.70 5.19
N SER A 181 -3.10 8.67 4.13
CA SER A 181 -4.45 8.13 4.21
C SER A 181 -4.50 6.64 4.55
N LEU A 182 -3.53 5.85 4.07
CA LEU A 182 -3.43 4.43 4.38
C LEU A 182 -2.93 4.22 5.81
N ALA A 183 -1.94 5.01 6.25
CA ALA A 183 -1.50 5.00 7.65
C ALA A 183 -2.65 5.41 8.60
N ALA A 184 -3.48 6.38 8.22
CA ALA A 184 -4.67 6.76 8.98
C ALA A 184 -5.72 5.66 9.03
N LEU A 185 -5.92 4.92 7.94
CA LEU A 185 -6.81 3.77 7.94
C LEU A 185 -6.35 2.73 8.98
N ASP A 186 -5.07 2.36 8.97
CA ASP A 186 -4.46 1.40 9.89
C ASP A 186 -4.48 1.89 11.35
N ALA A 187 -4.28 3.20 11.57
CA ALA A 187 -4.41 3.83 12.89
C ALA A 187 -5.87 3.97 13.37
N GLY A 188 -6.86 3.52 12.59
CA GLY A 188 -8.28 3.64 12.91
C GLY A 188 -8.86 5.06 12.79
N GLN A 189 -8.12 5.98 12.19
CA GLN A 189 -8.44 7.40 12.00
C GLN A 189 -9.24 7.60 10.70
N SER A 190 -10.51 7.15 10.71
CA SER A 190 -11.36 7.11 9.51
C SER A 190 -11.59 8.49 8.87
N ALA A 191 -11.66 9.56 9.65
CA ALA A 191 -11.93 10.90 9.13
C ALA A 191 -10.74 11.43 8.32
N GLU A 192 -9.54 11.27 8.85
CA GLU A 192 -8.26 11.59 8.22
C GLU A 192 -8.03 10.71 6.97
N ALA A 193 -8.30 9.41 7.07
CA ALA A 193 -8.20 8.49 5.93
C ALA A 193 -9.08 8.94 4.75
N VAL A 194 -10.34 9.33 5.01
CA VAL A 194 -11.24 9.87 3.98
C VAL A 194 -10.70 11.19 3.42
N ARG A 195 -10.33 12.14 4.31
CA ARG A 195 -9.91 13.48 3.89
C ARG A 195 -8.66 13.44 3.03
N TRP A 196 -7.61 12.75 3.47
CA TRP A 196 -6.32 12.74 2.78
C TRP A 196 -6.31 11.90 1.51
N SER A 197 -7.09 10.82 1.44
CA SER A 197 -7.24 10.06 0.20
C SER A 197 -8.00 10.88 -0.86
N LEU A 198 -9.05 11.61 -0.48
CA LEU A 198 -9.74 12.53 -1.39
C LEU A 198 -8.85 13.70 -1.83
N GLN A 199 -8.00 14.22 -0.93
CA GLN A 199 -7.02 15.25 -1.30
C GLN A 199 -6.04 14.75 -2.37
N ASN A 200 -5.58 13.49 -2.28
CA ASN A 200 -4.75 12.89 -3.34
C ASN A 200 -5.49 12.81 -4.67
N LEU A 201 -6.74 12.32 -4.65
CA LEU A 201 -7.56 12.17 -5.86
C LEU A 201 -7.98 13.50 -6.51
N ALA A 202 -8.14 14.55 -5.70
CA ALA A 202 -8.46 15.91 -6.17
C ALA A 202 -7.23 16.66 -6.72
N GLY A 203 -6.02 16.14 -6.49
CA GLY A 203 -4.77 16.69 -7.02
C GLY A 203 -4.62 16.42 -8.52
N ASP A 204 -3.49 15.86 -8.95
CA ASP A 204 -3.33 15.40 -10.33
C ASP A 204 -4.12 14.09 -10.53
N PRO A 205 -5.26 14.11 -11.24
CA PRO A 205 -6.12 12.92 -11.37
C PRO A 205 -5.48 11.84 -12.22
N SER A 206 -4.41 12.15 -12.97
CA SER A 206 -3.69 11.18 -13.80
C SER A 206 -2.72 10.29 -12.99
N MET A 207 -2.40 10.69 -11.75
CA MET A 207 -1.36 10.03 -10.94
C MET A 207 -1.77 9.84 -9.46
N PRO A 208 -2.92 9.22 -9.16
CA PRO A 208 -3.25 8.85 -7.78
C PRO A 208 -2.22 7.86 -7.22
N THR A 209 -1.94 7.97 -5.93
CA THR A 209 -1.10 6.99 -5.22
C THR A 209 -1.86 5.69 -4.99
N THR A 210 -1.17 4.55 -5.07
CA THR A 210 -1.75 3.22 -4.78
C THR A 210 -2.38 3.19 -3.39
N GLU A 211 -1.73 3.83 -2.41
CA GLU A 211 -2.19 3.93 -1.02
C GLU A 211 -3.54 4.65 -0.88
N ALA A 212 -3.74 5.75 -1.62
CA ALA A 212 -5.02 6.46 -1.64
C ALA A 212 -6.13 5.61 -2.27
N LEU A 213 -5.82 4.89 -3.35
CA LEU A 213 -6.77 4.00 -4.04
C LEU A 213 -7.15 2.81 -3.15
N VAL A 214 -6.19 2.17 -2.49
CA VAL A 214 -6.43 1.12 -1.50
C VAL A 214 -7.28 1.63 -0.34
N THR A 215 -7.01 2.85 0.12
CA THR A 215 -7.80 3.50 1.18
C THR A 215 -9.24 3.73 0.74
N GLN A 216 -9.46 4.27 -0.47
CA GLN A 216 -10.81 4.47 -1.02
C GLN A 216 -11.54 3.16 -1.29
N SER A 217 -10.83 2.12 -1.73
CA SER A 217 -11.39 0.78 -1.88
C SER A 217 -11.86 0.24 -0.53
N SER A 218 -11.02 0.33 0.51
CA SER A 218 -11.37 -0.10 1.87
C SER A 218 -12.52 0.70 2.47
N LEU A 219 -12.58 2.01 2.23
CA LEU A 219 -13.69 2.87 2.65
C LEU A 219 -15.00 2.56 1.91
N ALA A 220 -14.92 2.12 0.65
CA ALA A 220 -16.08 1.65 -0.11
C ALA A 220 -16.57 0.30 0.42
N LEU A 221 -15.65 -0.64 0.74
CA LEU A 221 -15.98 -1.87 1.44
C LEU A 221 -16.71 -1.56 2.75
N ALA A 222 -16.21 -0.62 3.57
CA ALA A 222 -16.84 -0.18 4.82
C ALA A 222 -18.27 0.37 4.65
N LYS A 223 -18.68 0.72 3.42
CA LYS A 223 -20.03 1.18 3.07
C LYS A 223 -20.84 0.12 2.31
N ALA A 224 -20.34 -1.12 2.24
CA ALA A 224 -20.86 -2.22 1.45
C ALA A 224 -21.04 -1.87 -0.05
N ASP A 225 -20.20 -0.98 -0.58
CA ASP A 225 -20.21 -0.58 -1.99
C ASP A 225 -19.14 -1.37 -2.76
N ALA A 226 -19.49 -2.62 -3.09
CA ALA A 226 -18.62 -3.57 -3.77
C ALA A 226 -18.15 -3.06 -5.14
N ALA A 227 -19.04 -2.41 -5.90
CA ALA A 227 -18.72 -1.85 -7.21
C ALA A 227 -17.64 -0.75 -7.13
N LYS A 228 -17.76 0.20 -6.19
CA LYS A 228 -16.71 1.21 -5.98
C LYS A 228 -15.43 0.60 -5.43
N ALA A 229 -15.54 -0.33 -4.49
CA ALA A 229 -14.38 -1.01 -3.92
C ALA A 229 -13.56 -1.71 -5.01
N ARG A 230 -14.23 -2.50 -5.85
CA ARG A 230 -13.65 -3.20 -7.02
C ARG A 230 -12.96 -2.22 -7.96
N ASN A 231 -13.63 -1.13 -8.33
CA ASN A 231 -13.06 -0.13 -9.25
C ASN A 231 -11.75 0.46 -8.70
N PHE A 232 -11.76 0.96 -7.46
CA PHE A 232 -10.53 1.51 -6.85
C PHE A 232 -9.42 0.46 -6.72
N ALA A 233 -9.76 -0.79 -6.37
CA ALA A 233 -8.79 -1.88 -6.29
C ALA A 233 -8.17 -2.21 -7.65
N LEU A 234 -8.97 -2.25 -8.72
CA LEU A 234 -8.47 -2.50 -10.08
C LEU A 234 -7.55 -1.36 -10.57
N VAL A 235 -7.90 -0.10 -10.31
CA VAL A 235 -7.03 1.04 -10.63
C VAL A 235 -5.73 0.98 -9.82
N ALA A 236 -5.77 0.55 -8.56
CA ALA A 236 -4.57 0.34 -7.75
C ALA A 236 -3.67 -0.77 -8.33
N LEU A 237 -4.27 -1.87 -8.78
CA LEU A 237 -3.56 -3.01 -9.38
C LEU A 237 -3.01 -2.73 -10.77
N ASP A 238 -3.66 -1.88 -11.56
CA ASP A 238 -3.10 -1.41 -12.85
C ASP A 238 -1.77 -0.65 -12.62
N ARG A 239 -1.70 0.13 -11.54
CA ARG A 239 -0.49 0.89 -11.17
C ARG A 239 0.57 0.05 -10.47
N GLN A 240 0.15 -0.84 -9.58
CA GLN A 240 1.03 -1.72 -8.83
C GLN A 240 0.45 -3.16 -8.82
N PRO A 241 0.74 -3.97 -9.86
CA PRO A 241 0.15 -5.31 -10.00
C PRO A 241 0.46 -6.29 -8.87
N SER A 242 1.54 -6.03 -8.12
CA SER A 242 1.98 -6.83 -6.97
C SER A 242 1.43 -6.32 -5.63
N ASP A 243 0.60 -5.28 -5.60
CA ASP A 243 0.06 -4.74 -4.35
C ASP A 243 -0.92 -5.73 -3.70
N GLY A 244 -0.49 -6.32 -2.59
CA GLY A 244 -1.27 -7.32 -1.87
C GLY A 244 -2.54 -6.73 -1.24
N ARG A 245 -2.51 -5.48 -0.77
CA ARG A 245 -3.68 -4.85 -0.13
C ARG A 245 -4.76 -4.52 -1.14
N ALA A 246 -4.39 -3.97 -2.29
CA ALA A 246 -5.29 -3.74 -3.41
C ALA A 246 -5.95 -5.04 -3.86
N ARG A 247 -5.16 -6.12 -3.95
CA ARG A 247 -5.68 -7.44 -4.30
C ARG A 247 -6.60 -8.03 -3.23
N SER A 248 -6.26 -7.86 -1.94
CA SER A 248 -7.14 -8.26 -0.84
C SER A 248 -8.45 -7.46 -0.85
N ALA A 249 -8.40 -6.17 -1.16
CA ALA A 249 -9.59 -5.33 -1.27
C ALA A 249 -10.47 -5.73 -2.47
N LEU A 250 -9.86 -6.10 -3.60
CA LEU A 250 -10.57 -6.71 -4.72
C LEU A 250 -11.25 -8.02 -4.29
N ALA A 251 -10.53 -8.90 -3.59
CA ALA A 251 -11.07 -10.17 -3.11
C ALA A 251 -12.27 -9.98 -2.16
N PHE A 252 -12.22 -8.98 -1.27
CA PHE A 252 -13.37 -8.61 -0.45
C PHE A 252 -14.52 -8.04 -1.29
N ALA A 253 -14.25 -7.24 -2.32
CA ALA A 253 -15.31 -6.74 -3.21
C ALA A 253 -16.00 -7.89 -3.96
N GLU A 254 -15.26 -8.89 -4.43
CA GLU A 254 -15.82 -10.11 -5.01
C GLU A 254 -16.65 -10.91 -4.00
N LEU A 255 -16.18 -11.00 -2.74
CA LEU A 255 -16.92 -11.64 -1.66
C LEU A 255 -18.26 -10.94 -1.40
N LEU A 256 -18.27 -9.60 -1.38
CA LEU A 256 -19.49 -8.79 -1.22
C LEU A 256 -20.49 -9.02 -2.35
N ASP A 257 -20.01 -9.17 -3.59
CA ASP A 257 -20.83 -9.43 -4.77
C ASP A 257 -21.23 -10.92 -4.93
N GLY A 258 -20.76 -11.80 -4.04
CA GLY A 258 -21.06 -13.23 -4.05
C GLY A 258 -20.26 -14.06 -5.06
N ASN A 259 -19.21 -13.49 -5.67
CA ASN A 259 -18.31 -14.18 -6.60
C ASN A 259 -17.26 -14.96 -5.82
N LEU A 260 -17.67 -16.05 -5.15
CA LEU A 260 -16.86 -16.73 -4.13
C LEU A 260 -15.56 -17.34 -4.68
N GLU A 261 -15.59 -17.97 -5.85
CA GLU A 261 -14.42 -18.59 -6.46
C GLU A 261 -13.36 -17.55 -6.86
N GLU A 262 -13.81 -16.44 -7.45
CA GLU A 262 -12.91 -15.32 -7.81
C GLU A 262 -12.37 -14.65 -6.54
N SER A 263 -13.20 -14.47 -5.51
CA SER A 263 -12.78 -13.97 -4.22
C SER A 263 -11.65 -14.81 -3.61
N ALA A 264 -11.83 -16.13 -3.52
CA ALA A 264 -10.82 -17.05 -3.00
C ALA A 264 -9.51 -16.99 -3.82
N ALA A 265 -9.59 -16.96 -5.15
CA ALA A 265 -8.42 -16.85 -6.02
C ALA A 265 -7.65 -15.53 -5.82
N GLN A 266 -8.35 -14.41 -5.61
CA GLN A 266 -7.71 -13.13 -5.36
C GLN A 266 -7.11 -13.05 -3.95
N PHE A 267 -7.75 -13.65 -2.94
CA PHE A 267 -7.16 -13.77 -1.60
C PHE A 267 -5.87 -14.59 -1.62
N ASP A 268 -5.86 -15.75 -2.27
CA ASP A 268 -4.66 -16.60 -2.41
C ASP A 268 -3.50 -15.81 -3.03
N ARG A 269 -3.76 -15.10 -4.13
CA ARG A 269 -2.78 -14.22 -4.77
C ARG A 269 -2.36 -13.04 -3.88
N ALA A 270 -3.24 -12.49 -3.05
CA ALA A 270 -2.89 -11.44 -2.09
C ALA A 270 -1.95 -11.97 -0.99
N LEU A 271 -2.15 -13.21 -0.54
CA LEU A 271 -1.31 -13.88 0.47
C LEU A 271 0.10 -14.20 -0.03
N HIS A 272 0.30 -14.36 -1.34
CA HIS A 272 1.65 -14.44 -1.91
C HIS A 272 2.47 -13.17 -1.65
N ALA A 273 1.83 -12.00 -1.65
CA ALA A 273 2.48 -10.72 -1.35
C ALA A 273 2.48 -10.39 0.15
N MET A 274 1.49 -10.88 0.90
CA MET A 274 1.28 -10.55 2.31
C MET A 274 1.01 -11.81 3.15
N PRO A 275 1.97 -12.75 3.28
CA PRO A 275 1.74 -14.02 3.97
C PRO A 275 1.44 -13.84 5.47
N GLY A 276 1.86 -12.72 6.06
CA GLY A 276 1.58 -12.38 7.46
C GLY A 276 0.27 -11.63 7.69
N HIS A 277 -0.48 -11.26 6.64
CA HIS A 277 -1.65 -10.40 6.83
C HIS A 277 -2.89 -11.18 7.29
N ILE A 278 -3.15 -11.12 8.61
CA ILE A 278 -4.25 -11.82 9.31
C ILE A 278 -5.59 -11.62 8.59
N GLY A 279 -5.87 -10.38 8.16
CA GLY A 279 -7.14 -10.07 7.52
C GLY A 279 -7.38 -10.75 6.18
N THR A 280 -6.32 -10.98 5.41
CA THR A 280 -6.42 -11.66 4.11
C THR A 280 -6.66 -13.16 4.31
N TRP A 281 -6.03 -13.78 5.31
CA TRP A 281 -6.35 -15.15 5.72
C TRP A 281 -7.80 -15.29 6.19
N HIS A 282 -8.30 -14.30 6.93
CA HIS A 282 -9.71 -14.27 7.35
C HIS A 282 -10.68 -14.17 6.17
N GLY A 283 -10.39 -13.27 5.21
CA GLY A 283 -11.18 -13.14 4.00
C GLY A 283 -11.26 -14.45 3.22
N LEU A 284 -10.12 -15.14 3.06
CA LEU A 284 -10.06 -16.44 2.41
C LEU A 284 -10.90 -17.49 3.16
N GLY A 285 -10.76 -17.56 4.49
CA GLY A 285 -11.54 -18.50 5.30
C GLY A 285 -13.04 -18.27 5.19
N TRP A 286 -13.48 -17.00 5.11
CA TRP A 286 -14.89 -16.69 4.87
C TRP A 286 -15.37 -17.08 3.47
N ALA A 287 -14.58 -16.80 2.44
CA ALA A 287 -14.90 -17.22 1.07
C ALA A 287 -15.04 -18.76 1.00
N GLN A 288 -14.10 -19.50 1.58
CA GLN A 288 -14.13 -20.97 1.63
C GLN A 288 -15.33 -21.52 2.40
N LEU A 289 -15.65 -20.93 3.54
CA LEU A 289 -16.80 -21.36 4.33
C LEU A 289 -18.12 -21.12 3.58
N MET A 290 -18.25 -20.00 2.86
CA MET A 290 -19.41 -19.75 2.00
C MET A 290 -19.50 -20.70 0.79
N MET A 291 -18.36 -21.21 0.31
CA MET A 291 -18.28 -22.29 -0.69
C MET A 291 -18.50 -23.69 -0.09
N ASN A 292 -18.71 -23.80 1.23
CA ASN A 292 -18.79 -25.07 1.98
C ASN A 292 -17.48 -25.90 1.93
N ASP A 293 -16.34 -25.25 1.67
CA ASP A 293 -14.99 -25.81 1.82
C ASP A 293 -14.54 -25.66 3.29
N LEU A 294 -15.01 -26.57 4.15
CA LEU A 294 -14.75 -26.54 5.58
C LEU A 294 -13.26 -26.78 5.91
N GLU A 295 -12.61 -27.69 5.16
CA GLU A 295 -11.19 -28.01 5.35
C GLU A 295 -10.31 -26.81 5.00
N GLY A 296 -10.56 -26.16 3.86
CA GLY A 296 -9.87 -24.94 3.47
C GLY A 296 -10.10 -23.80 4.47
N ALA A 297 -11.36 -23.58 4.88
CA ALA A 297 -11.69 -22.56 5.87
C ALA A 297 -10.98 -22.80 7.22
N GLN A 298 -10.92 -24.05 7.69
CA GLN A 298 -10.18 -24.42 8.89
C GLN A 298 -8.71 -24.08 8.77
N ALA A 299 -8.08 -24.40 7.64
CA ALA A 299 -6.68 -24.09 7.39
C ALA A 299 -6.41 -22.57 7.38
N SER A 300 -7.28 -21.80 6.70
CA SER A 300 -7.15 -20.34 6.61
C SER A 300 -7.32 -19.64 7.96
N PHE A 301 -8.37 -19.98 8.73
CA PHE A 301 -8.52 -19.44 10.08
C PHE A 301 -7.44 -19.94 11.04
N GLY A 302 -6.94 -21.17 10.85
CA GLY A 302 -5.79 -21.70 11.57
C GLY A 302 -4.53 -20.86 11.33
N LYS A 303 -4.25 -20.46 10.08
CA LYS A 303 -3.15 -19.56 9.74
C LYS A 303 -3.30 -18.17 10.37
N ALA A 304 -4.50 -17.60 10.34
CA ALA A 304 -4.79 -16.35 11.04
C ALA A 304 -4.53 -16.46 12.55
N LEU A 305 -4.90 -17.59 13.17
CA LEU A 305 -4.66 -17.85 14.60
C LEU A 305 -3.18 -18.07 14.94
N GLU A 306 -2.39 -18.67 14.04
CA GLU A 306 -0.94 -18.79 14.20
C GLU A 306 -0.25 -17.42 14.26
N LEU A 307 -0.75 -16.46 13.47
CA LEU A 307 -0.25 -15.08 13.40
C LEU A 307 -0.68 -14.26 14.62
N ASP A 308 -1.95 -14.32 15.02
CA ASP A 308 -2.44 -13.72 16.27
C ASP A 308 -3.45 -14.61 17.01
N ARG A 309 -3.01 -15.17 18.13
CA ARG A 309 -3.78 -16.06 19.00
C ARG A 309 -4.89 -15.35 19.79
N ASN A 310 -4.89 -14.02 19.79
CA ASN A 310 -5.85 -13.19 20.50
C ASN A 310 -6.82 -12.49 19.54
N PHE A 311 -6.72 -12.73 18.23
CA PHE A 311 -7.72 -12.24 17.29
C PHE A 311 -9.01 -13.06 17.45
N ALA A 312 -9.99 -12.48 18.17
CA ALA A 312 -11.23 -13.14 18.57
C ALA A 312 -11.95 -13.81 17.39
N GLU A 313 -11.92 -13.16 16.23
CA GLU A 313 -12.58 -13.66 15.04
C GLU A 313 -11.97 -14.96 14.51
N SER A 314 -10.67 -15.21 14.66
CA SER A 314 -10.07 -16.48 14.21
C SER A 314 -10.61 -17.64 15.02
N HIS A 315 -10.85 -17.45 16.32
CA HIS A 315 -11.58 -18.42 17.11
C HIS A 315 -13.04 -18.53 16.68
N GLY A 316 -13.72 -17.42 16.40
CA GLY A 316 -15.09 -17.41 15.90
C GLY A 316 -15.26 -18.19 14.58
N GLY A 317 -14.39 -17.98 13.60
CA GLY A 317 -14.40 -18.69 12.32
C GLY A 317 -14.20 -20.20 12.49
N LEU A 318 -13.20 -20.61 13.29
CA LEU A 318 -12.99 -22.03 13.62
C LEU A 318 -14.17 -22.65 14.38
N ALA A 319 -14.82 -21.89 15.26
CA ALA A 319 -16.03 -22.35 15.94
C ALA A 319 -17.16 -22.66 14.96
N VAL A 320 -17.37 -21.79 13.94
CA VAL A 320 -18.38 -22.03 12.89
C VAL A 320 -18.03 -23.30 12.10
N VAL A 321 -16.77 -23.47 11.71
CA VAL A 321 -16.29 -24.67 10.99
C VAL A 321 -16.59 -25.93 11.80
N PHE A 322 -16.13 -26.01 13.05
CA PHE A 322 -16.34 -27.20 13.89
C PHE A 322 -17.82 -27.46 14.20
N ALA A 323 -18.63 -26.41 14.32
CA ALA A 323 -20.08 -26.57 14.51
C ALA A 323 -20.76 -27.15 13.25
N MET A 324 -20.33 -26.73 12.05
CA MET A 324 -20.81 -27.29 10.78
C MET A 324 -20.36 -28.75 10.59
N GLU A 325 -19.17 -29.11 11.05
CA GLU A 325 -18.65 -30.48 11.09
C GLU A 325 -19.31 -31.36 12.18
N ARG A 326 -20.17 -30.78 13.02
CA ARG A 326 -20.80 -31.43 14.19
C ARG A 326 -19.79 -31.87 15.27
N ASN A 327 -18.61 -31.25 15.30
CA ASN A 327 -17.62 -31.44 16.36
C ASN A 327 -17.90 -30.47 17.52
N ALA A 328 -18.95 -30.78 18.31
CA ALA A 328 -19.40 -29.92 19.41
C ALA A 328 -18.31 -29.60 20.46
N PRO A 329 -17.44 -30.55 20.88
CA PRO A 329 -16.37 -30.23 21.83
C PRO A 329 -15.38 -29.19 21.29
N ALA A 330 -14.92 -29.33 20.04
CA ALA A 330 -13.99 -28.37 19.44
C ALA A 330 -14.67 -27.01 19.19
N ALA A 331 -15.91 -27.03 18.71
CA ALA A 331 -16.69 -25.81 18.52
C ALA A 331 -16.85 -25.03 19.83
N GLN A 332 -17.26 -25.69 20.92
CA GLN A 332 -17.46 -25.03 22.22
C GLN A 332 -16.16 -24.40 22.76
N LEU A 333 -15.02 -25.09 22.62
CA LEU A 333 -13.71 -24.53 23.01
C LEU A 333 -13.43 -23.20 22.30
N HIS A 334 -13.66 -23.15 20.98
CA HIS A 334 -13.43 -21.96 20.18
C HIS A 334 -14.47 -20.86 20.42
N ILE A 335 -15.73 -21.22 20.66
CA ILE A 335 -16.80 -20.29 21.08
C ILE A 335 -16.41 -19.58 22.37
N ASP A 336 -16.04 -20.34 23.40
CA ASP A 336 -15.68 -19.80 24.72
C ASP A 336 -14.49 -18.83 24.62
N ARG A 337 -13.54 -19.13 23.74
CA ARG A 337 -12.37 -18.28 23.52
C ARG A 337 -12.71 -17.02 22.74
N ALA A 338 -13.48 -17.15 21.65
CA ALA A 338 -13.94 -16.00 20.85
C ALA A 338 -14.75 -15.02 21.71
N MET A 339 -15.73 -15.52 22.46
CA MET A 339 -16.59 -14.69 23.33
C MET A 339 -15.87 -14.10 24.54
N ARG A 340 -14.79 -14.75 25.01
CA ARG A 340 -13.94 -14.18 26.07
C ARG A 340 -13.09 -13.03 25.57
N LEU A 341 -12.57 -13.12 24.34
CA LEU A 341 -11.77 -12.08 23.72
C LEU A 341 -12.64 -10.91 23.25
N ASP A 342 -13.83 -11.21 22.72
CA ASP A 342 -14.84 -10.25 22.32
C ASP A 342 -16.24 -10.80 22.64
N GLY A 343 -16.88 -10.24 23.68
CA GLY A 343 -18.22 -10.66 24.09
C GLY A 343 -19.30 -10.45 23.03
N ALA A 344 -19.04 -9.60 22.02
CA ALA A 344 -19.91 -9.35 20.88
C ALA A 344 -19.47 -10.14 19.63
N ASN A 345 -18.59 -11.14 19.76
CA ASN A 345 -18.09 -11.90 18.62
C ASN A 345 -19.23 -12.62 17.89
N LEU A 346 -19.54 -12.12 16.70
CA LEU A 346 -20.64 -12.59 15.87
C LEU A 346 -20.48 -14.07 15.50
N SER A 347 -19.29 -14.46 15.04
CA SER A 347 -19.04 -15.81 14.52
C SER A 347 -19.13 -16.86 15.62
N GLY A 348 -18.62 -16.56 16.81
CA GLY A 348 -18.80 -17.39 18.00
C GLY A 348 -20.28 -17.53 18.41
N ARG A 349 -21.06 -16.45 18.36
CA ARG A 349 -22.52 -16.49 18.65
C ARG A 349 -23.27 -17.34 17.62
N PHE A 350 -22.94 -17.18 16.34
CA PHE A 350 -23.53 -18.00 15.29
C PHE A 350 -23.22 -19.48 15.50
N ALA A 351 -21.96 -19.83 15.78
CA ALA A 351 -21.56 -21.21 16.06
C ALA A 351 -22.32 -21.78 17.27
N GLN A 352 -22.54 -20.98 18.31
CA GLN A 352 -23.33 -21.38 19.48
C GLN A 352 -24.79 -21.69 19.12
N SER A 353 -25.47 -20.81 18.38
CA SER A 353 -26.83 -21.07 17.91
C SER A 353 -26.90 -22.29 16.99
N LEU A 354 -25.85 -22.57 16.22
CA LEU A 354 -25.78 -23.75 15.36
C LEU A 354 -25.69 -25.05 16.19
N LEU A 355 -24.87 -25.07 17.24
CA LEU A 355 -24.79 -26.20 18.16
C LEU A 355 -26.09 -26.44 18.93
N GLN A 356 -26.81 -25.37 19.26
CA GLN A 356 -28.10 -25.44 19.96
C GLN A 356 -29.27 -25.83 19.03
N GLY A 357 -29.04 -25.88 17.72
CA GLY A 357 -30.07 -26.20 16.73
C GLY A 357 -31.07 -25.06 16.48
N GLU A 358 -30.75 -23.84 16.93
CA GLU A 358 -31.58 -22.65 16.75
C GLU A 358 -31.43 -22.04 15.35
N THR A 359 -30.33 -22.38 14.67
CA THR A 359 -30.06 -21.99 13.28
C THR A 359 -29.56 -23.19 12.46
N ALA A 360 -29.53 -23.03 11.15
CA ALA A 360 -29.03 -24.03 10.22
C ALA A 360 -27.80 -23.51 9.47
N PRO A 361 -26.89 -24.37 8.98
CA PRO A 361 -25.68 -23.94 8.28
C PRO A 361 -25.95 -23.00 7.10
N ALA A 362 -27.01 -23.27 6.32
CA ALA A 362 -27.43 -22.43 5.19
C ALA A 362 -27.92 -21.02 5.58
N GLN A 363 -28.14 -20.75 6.87
CA GLN A 363 -28.41 -19.41 7.37
C GLN A 363 -27.13 -18.61 7.58
N PHE A 364 -25.96 -19.27 7.69
CA PHE A 364 -24.69 -18.57 7.80
C PHE A 364 -24.42 -17.74 6.56
N SER A 365 -24.46 -18.33 5.36
CA SER A 365 -24.19 -17.60 4.11
C SER A 365 -25.13 -16.41 3.95
N ARG A 366 -26.42 -16.59 4.26
CA ARG A 366 -27.42 -15.50 4.23
C ARG A 366 -27.17 -14.42 5.29
N LEU A 367 -26.75 -14.80 6.49
CA LEU A 367 -26.34 -13.86 7.52
C LEU A 367 -25.10 -13.11 7.05
N ALA A 368 -24.10 -13.83 6.56
CA ALA A 368 -22.84 -13.29 6.09
C ALA A 368 -23.07 -12.29 4.95
N GLU A 369 -23.81 -12.66 3.90
CA GLU A 369 -24.25 -11.79 2.81
C GLU A 369 -24.94 -10.52 3.33
N ARG A 370 -25.88 -10.64 4.28
CA ARG A 370 -26.59 -9.47 4.84
C ARG A 370 -25.65 -8.54 5.60
N LEU A 371 -24.74 -9.09 6.39
CA LEU A 371 -23.81 -8.34 7.23
C LEU A 371 -22.70 -7.68 6.40
N LEU A 372 -22.26 -8.38 5.35
CA LEU A 372 -21.36 -7.88 4.32
C LEU A 372 -22.03 -6.77 3.50
N ALA A 373 -23.32 -6.90 3.18
CA ALA A 373 -24.15 -5.87 2.56
C ALA A 373 -24.50 -4.69 3.50
N GLY A 374 -23.84 -4.58 4.66
CA GLY A 374 -23.95 -3.44 5.57
C GLY A 374 -25.18 -3.44 6.50
N LYS A 375 -26.01 -4.49 6.49
CA LYS A 375 -27.08 -4.62 7.50
C LYS A 375 -26.46 -5.20 8.77
N THR A 376 -26.46 -4.47 9.89
CA THR A 376 -25.94 -5.01 11.17
C THR A 376 -26.80 -6.16 11.67
N ALA A 377 -26.20 -7.08 12.42
CA ALA A 377 -26.95 -8.10 13.13
C ALA A 377 -27.82 -7.43 14.23
N PRO A 378 -28.83 -8.13 14.78
CA PRO A 378 -29.70 -7.58 15.83
C PRO A 378 -28.96 -7.06 17.07
N ASP A 379 -27.76 -7.57 17.33
CA ASP A 379 -26.90 -7.17 18.44
C ASP A 379 -25.91 -6.04 18.08
N GLY A 380 -26.02 -5.47 16.86
CA GLY A 380 -25.16 -4.39 16.36
C GLY A 380 -23.83 -4.86 15.76
N SER A 381 -23.50 -6.16 15.81
CA SER A 381 -22.29 -6.71 15.20
C SER A 381 -22.39 -6.76 13.66
N SER A 382 -21.26 -6.65 12.96
CA SER A 382 -21.21 -6.73 11.51
C SER A 382 -19.92 -7.39 11.04
N LEU A 383 -20.02 -8.37 10.13
CA LEU A 383 -18.87 -8.92 9.42
C LEU A 383 -18.09 -7.83 8.68
N LEU A 384 -18.72 -6.72 8.31
CA LEU A 384 -18.00 -5.61 7.72
C LEU A 384 -17.05 -4.93 8.69
N THR A 385 -17.40 -4.88 9.98
CA THR A 385 -16.47 -4.39 11.01
C THR A 385 -15.29 -5.35 11.17
N VAL A 386 -15.56 -6.65 11.09
CA VAL A 386 -14.52 -7.68 11.07
C VAL A 386 -13.61 -7.51 9.85
N VAL A 387 -14.17 -7.35 8.65
CA VAL A 387 -13.43 -7.06 7.41
C VAL A 387 -12.59 -5.80 7.55
N MET A 388 -13.14 -4.74 8.13
CA MET A 388 -12.39 -3.49 8.35
C MET A 388 -11.27 -3.65 9.37
N ASN A 389 -11.48 -4.39 10.45
CA ASN A 389 -10.42 -4.70 11.41
C ASN A 389 -9.32 -5.56 10.76
N ALA A 390 -9.73 -6.52 9.92
CA ALA A 390 -8.86 -7.34 9.08
C ALA A 390 -8.06 -6.49 8.06
N LEU A 391 -8.66 -5.46 7.47
CA LEU A 391 -7.96 -4.55 6.55
C LEU A 391 -6.99 -3.59 7.26
N ARG A 392 -7.17 -3.38 8.57
CA ARG A 392 -6.32 -2.51 9.41
C ARG A 392 -5.15 -3.25 10.08
N SER A 393 -5.19 -4.58 10.16
CA SER A 393 -4.20 -5.38 10.89
C SER A 393 -2.91 -5.55 10.07
N SER A 394 -2.10 -4.49 10.00
CA SER A 394 -0.68 -4.56 9.64
C SER A 394 0.14 -5.06 10.82
N ARG A 395 0.18 -6.37 11.03
CA ARG A 395 1.33 -7.04 11.63
C ARG A 395 1.62 -8.32 10.89
#